data_AF-A0A821ZTS8-F1
#
_entry.id   AF-A0A821ZTS8-F1
#
_cell.length_a   1.000
_cell.length_b   1.000
_cell.length_c   1.000
_cell.angle_alpha   90.00
_cell.angle_beta   90.00
_cell.angle_gamma   90.00
#
_symmetry.space_group_name_H-M   'P 1'
#
loop_
_entity.id
_entity.type
_entity.pdbx_description
1 polymer ?
#
loop_
_entity_poly.entity_id
_entity_poly.type
_entity_poly.pdbx_seq_one_letter_code
_entity_poly.pdbx_strand_id
1 'polypeptide(L)'
;MNNVSNLTSSSSTIKPTPYRVQNYLVIWVDGNIDQASQDCQNTMAELRSIVKEVNVCTTSAQCIEILDDLDDEKAFVISSGALGQRLVPDIHRMPQLDTIYIFCSNKAWHEQWAKQWPKIQ
;
A
#
# COMPACT_ATOMS: atom_id res chain seq x y z
N MET A 1 52.03 46.97 -15.11
CA MET A 1 50.72 47.17 -14.48
C MET A 1 49.66 46.37 -15.24
N ASN A 2 49.21 45.30 -14.59
CA ASN A 2 47.96 44.52 -14.66
C ASN A 2 47.08 44.59 -15.92
N ASN A 3 46.72 43.43 -16.49
CA ASN A 3 45.52 42.69 -16.06
C ASN A 3 45.43 41.33 -16.77
N VAL A 4 45.44 40.22 -16.01
CA VAL A 4 45.08 38.89 -16.52
C VAL A 4 43.64 38.65 -16.08
N SER A 5 42.75 38.48 -17.05
CA SER A 5 41.33 38.21 -16.84
C SER A 5 41.14 36.75 -16.46
N ASN A 6 40.74 36.48 -15.22
CA ASN A 6 40.32 35.15 -14.80
C ASN A 6 38.84 34.92 -15.20
N LEU A 7 38.61 33.96 -16.09
CA LEU A 7 37.30 33.40 -16.36
C LEU A 7 36.99 32.35 -15.29
N THR A 8 36.12 32.66 -14.34
CA THR A 8 35.59 31.68 -13.39
C THR A 8 34.50 30.87 -14.07
N SER A 9 34.80 29.60 -14.35
CA SER A 9 33.79 28.61 -14.76
C SER A 9 32.89 28.27 -13.57
N SER A 10 31.64 28.74 -13.60
CA SER A 10 30.62 28.30 -12.63
C SER A 10 30.24 26.85 -12.95
N SER A 11 30.79 25.91 -12.19
CA SER A 11 30.37 24.52 -12.26
C SER A 11 29.04 24.37 -11.52
N SER A 12 27.94 24.33 -12.27
CA SER A 12 26.60 24.04 -11.75
C SER A 12 26.55 22.58 -11.31
N THR A 13 26.73 22.34 -10.01
CA THR A 13 26.52 21.02 -9.39
C THR A 13 25.03 20.69 -9.44
N ILE A 14 24.67 19.73 -10.29
CA ILE A 14 23.35 19.09 -10.28
C ILE A 14 23.25 18.39 -8.92
N LYS A 15 22.41 18.92 -8.02
CA LYS A 15 22.05 18.21 -6.79
C LYS A 15 21.16 17.02 -7.17
N PRO A 16 21.55 15.77 -6.89
CA PRO A 16 20.66 14.64 -7.12
C PRO A 16 19.39 14.86 -6.30
N THR A 17 18.22 14.83 -6.95
CA THR A 17 16.95 14.72 -6.25
C THR A 17 16.98 13.42 -5.45
N PRO A 18 16.73 13.45 -4.13
CA PRO A 18 16.69 12.23 -3.34
C PRO A 18 15.66 11.28 -3.95
N TYR A 19 16.12 10.11 -4.38
CA TYR A 19 15.23 9.01 -4.76
C TYR A 19 14.47 8.60 -3.49
N ARG A 20 13.20 8.97 -3.38
CA ARG A 20 12.32 8.48 -2.32
C ARG A 20 11.98 7.03 -2.66
N VAL A 21 12.54 6.09 -1.92
CA VAL A 21 12.06 4.70 -1.95
C VAL A 21 10.70 4.71 -1.28
N GLN A 22 9.63 4.47 -2.05
CA GLN A 22 8.29 4.36 -1.50
C GLN A 22 8.20 3.03 -0.76
N ASN A 23 8.08 3.07 0.57
CA ASN A 23 7.91 1.87 1.38
C ASN A 23 6.44 1.45 1.30
N TYR A 24 6.22 0.23 0.83
CA TYR A 24 4.91 -0.40 0.82
C TYR A 24 4.81 -1.46 1.91
N LEU A 25 3.66 -1.50 2.57
CA LEU A 25 3.24 -2.61 3.41
C LEU A 25 1.95 -3.23 2.87
N VAL A 26 1.62 -4.41 3.38
CA VAL A 26 0.34 -5.07 3.11
C VAL A 26 -0.49 -5.10 4.40
N ILE A 27 -1.78 -4.79 4.28
CA ILE A 27 -2.79 -5.00 5.32
C ILE A 27 -3.73 -6.09 4.81
N TRP A 28 -3.71 -7.26 5.43
CA TRP A 28 -4.63 -8.36 5.14
C TRP A 28 -5.82 -8.31 6.09
N VAL A 29 -6.98 -7.94 5.56
CA VAL A 29 -8.24 -7.81 6.31
C VAL A 29 -9.10 -9.05 6.12
N ASP A 30 -9.15 -9.89 7.15
CA ASP A 30 -9.95 -11.10 7.17
C ASP A 30 -10.49 -11.38 8.60
N GLY A 31 -11.81 -11.32 8.73
CA GLY A 31 -12.50 -11.51 10.01
C GLY A 31 -12.49 -12.94 10.54
N ASN A 32 -12.09 -13.92 9.73
CA ASN A 32 -12.06 -15.34 10.09
C ASN A 32 -10.66 -15.94 9.97
N ILE A 33 -9.61 -15.12 9.93
CA ILE A 33 -8.26 -15.60 9.70
C ILE A 33 -7.80 -16.56 10.81
N ASP A 34 -7.43 -17.77 10.41
CA ASP A 34 -6.72 -18.72 11.27
C ASP A 34 -5.22 -18.63 10.97
N GLN A 35 -4.51 -17.83 11.76
CA GLN A 35 -3.06 -17.65 11.62
C GLN A 35 -2.25 -18.92 11.92
N ALA A 36 -2.84 -19.92 12.58
CA ALA A 36 -2.20 -21.19 12.84
C ALA A 36 -2.33 -22.17 11.65
N SER A 37 -3.23 -21.90 10.71
CA SER A 37 -3.40 -22.74 9.52
C SER A 37 -2.17 -22.68 8.61
N GLN A 38 -1.84 -23.82 7.99
CA GLN A 38 -0.70 -23.91 7.07
C GLN A 38 -0.86 -22.96 5.86
N ASP A 39 -2.08 -22.83 5.34
CA ASP A 39 -2.37 -21.95 4.20
C ASP A 39 -2.13 -20.48 4.55
N CYS A 40 -2.55 -20.04 5.75
CA CYS A 40 -2.26 -18.69 6.22
C CYS A 40 -0.75 -18.47 6.40
N GLN A 41 -0.03 -19.43 7.00
CA GLN A 41 1.41 -19.32 7.20
C GLN A 41 2.17 -19.24 5.87
N ASN A 42 1.79 -20.06 4.89
CA ASN A 42 2.38 -20.04 3.55
C ASN A 42 2.13 -18.70 2.87
N THR A 43 0.88 -18.22 2.88
CA THR A 43 0.51 -16.92 2.28
C THR A 43 1.26 -15.77 2.95
N MET A 44 1.35 -15.76 4.28
CA MET A 44 2.12 -14.75 5.03
C MET A 44 3.62 -14.79 4.69
N ALA A 45 4.20 -15.98 4.51
CA ALA A 45 5.59 -16.13 4.10
C ALA A 45 5.84 -15.58 2.69
N GLU A 46 4.94 -15.85 1.74
CA GLU A 46 5.01 -15.30 0.39
C GLU A 46 4.88 -13.77 0.39
N LEU A 47 3.89 -13.21 1.09
CA LEU A 47 3.72 -11.76 1.18
C LEU A 47 4.94 -11.09 1.81
N ARG A 48 5.48 -11.64 2.90
CA ARG A 48 6.69 -11.11 3.57
C ARG A 48 7.97 -11.25 2.74
N SER A 49 7.98 -12.10 1.72
CA SER A 49 9.10 -12.18 0.77
C SER A 49 9.11 -11.01 -0.23
N ILE A 50 7.96 -10.33 -0.39
CA ILE A 50 7.75 -9.25 -1.36
C ILE A 50 7.77 -7.87 -0.68
N VAL A 51 7.09 -7.75 0.46
CA VAL A 51 6.97 -6.49 1.20
C VAL A 51 7.67 -6.55 2.55
N LYS A 52 8.09 -5.39 3.04
CA LYS A 52 8.76 -5.26 4.34
C LYS A 52 7.88 -5.73 5.49
N GLU A 53 6.58 -5.48 5.39
CA GLU A 53 5.65 -5.67 6.51
C GLU A 53 4.27 -6.11 6.02
N VAL A 54 3.68 -7.04 6.78
CA VAL A 54 2.33 -7.54 6.57
C VAL A 54 1.59 -7.48 7.90
N ASN A 55 0.57 -6.64 7.95
CA ASN A 55 -0.32 -6.47 9.09
C ASN A 55 -1.63 -7.25 8.85
N VAL A 56 -2.13 -7.92 9.88
CA VAL A 56 -3.38 -8.68 9.81
C VAL A 56 -4.44 -7.95 10.63
N CYS A 57 -5.61 -7.73 10.04
CA CYS A 57 -6.76 -7.12 10.69
C CYS A 57 -7.96 -8.06 10.62
N THR A 58 -8.72 -8.14 11.71
CA THR A 58 -9.99 -8.91 11.73
C THR A 58 -11.21 -8.00 11.60
N THR A 59 -11.02 -6.69 11.64
CA THR A 59 -12.11 -5.69 11.57
C THR A 59 -11.74 -4.50 10.69
N SER A 60 -12.76 -3.79 10.20
CA SER A 60 -12.55 -2.54 9.45
C SER A 60 -11.91 -1.44 10.30
N ALA A 61 -12.28 -1.35 11.59
CA ALA A 61 -11.72 -0.36 12.51
C ALA A 61 -10.20 -0.50 12.65
N GLN A 62 -9.71 -1.73 12.86
CA GLN A 62 -8.26 -2.01 12.91
C GLN A 62 -7.55 -1.64 11.61
N CYS A 63 -8.17 -1.91 10.45
CA CYS A 63 -7.59 -1.51 9.17
C CYS A 63 -7.47 0.01 9.04
N ILE A 64 -8.48 0.76 9.48
CA ILE A 64 -8.49 2.23 9.45
C ILE A 64 -7.42 2.78 10.40
N GLU A 65 -7.35 2.27 11.64
CA GLU A 65 -6.32 2.66 12.62
C GLU A 65 -4.91 2.48 12.05
N ILE A 66 -4.61 1.32 11.45
CA ILE A 66 -3.30 1.09 10.84
C ILE A 66 -3.04 2.06 9.70
N LEU A 67 -4.02 2.34 8.85
CA LEU A 67 -3.85 3.28 7.73
C LEU A 67 -3.65 4.73 8.20
N ASP A 68 -4.33 5.14 9.28
CA ASP A 68 -4.18 6.48 9.87
C ASP A 68 -2.82 6.66 10.54
N ASP A 69 -2.24 5.58 11.08
CA ASP A 69 -0.93 5.58 11.75
C ASP A 69 0.27 5.58 10.76
N LEU A 70 0.03 5.46 9.44
CA LEU A 70 1.13 5.51 8.46
C LEU A 70 1.52 6.95 8.12
N ASP A 71 2.83 7.20 8.23
CA ASP A 71 3.45 8.47 7.89
C ASP A 71 3.70 8.57 6.37
N ASP A 72 4.90 8.20 5.92
CA ASP A 72 5.33 8.33 4.52
C ASP A 72 5.11 7.03 3.71
N GLU A 73 4.74 5.95 4.39
CA GLU A 73 4.40 4.65 3.80
C GLU A 73 3.09 4.67 2.99
N LYS A 74 2.98 3.72 2.07
CA LYS A 74 1.72 3.35 1.43
C LYS A 74 1.35 1.92 1.78
N ALA A 75 0.07 1.63 1.77
CA ALA A 75 -0.45 0.30 2.03
C ALA A 75 -1.21 -0.26 0.83
N PHE A 76 -0.98 -1.54 0.57
CA PHE A 76 -1.91 -2.39 -0.15
C PHE A 76 -2.87 -3.04 0.84
N VAL A 77 -4.17 -3.01 0.56
CA VAL A 77 -5.18 -3.71 1.37
C VAL A 77 -5.65 -4.94 0.63
N ILE A 78 -5.59 -6.10 1.26
CA ILE A 78 -6.14 -7.35 0.73
C ILE A 78 -7.37 -7.70 1.54
N SER A 79 -8.52 -7.92 0.90
CA SER A 79 -9.75 -8.28 1.59
C SER A 79 -10.65 -9.21 0.78
N SER A 80 -11.57 -9.91 1.46
CA SER A 80 -12.60 -10.69 0.79
C SER A 80 -13.66 -9.79 0.16
N GLY A 81 -14.42 -10.30 -0.82
CA GLY A 81 -15.51 -9.51 -1.45
C GLY A 81 -16.53 -8.93 -0.47
N ALA A 82 -17.00 -9.74 0.49
CA ALA A 82 -18.03 -9.32 1.45
C ALA A 82 -17.50 -8.31 2.49
N LEU A 83 -16.27 -8.48 2.98
CA LEU A 83 -15.64 -7.51 3.89
C LEU A 83 -15.24 -6.24 3.15
N GLY A 84 -14.69 -6.38 1.94
CA GLY A 84 -14.35 -5.27 1.06
C GLY A 84 -15.55 -4.36 0.78
N GLN A 85 -16.73 -4.92 0.51
CA GLN A 85 -17.96 -4.13 0.33
C GLN A 85 -18.28 -3.19 1.49
N ARG A 86 -17.92 -3.57 2.72
CA ARG A 86 -18.14 -2.76 3.92
C ARG A 86 -16.98 -1.80 4.18
N LEU A 87 -15.75 -2.24 3.94
CA LEU A 87 -14.53 -1.50 4.25
C LEU A 87 -14.23 -0.38 3.24
N VAL A 88 -14.38 -0.65 1.94
CA VAL A 88 -13.94 0.26 0.87
C VAL A 88 -14.55 1.66 0.96
N PRO A 89 -15.87 1.83 1.25
CA PRO A 89 -16.45 3.17 1.42
C PRO A 89 -15.70 4.06 2.42
N ASP A 90 -15.10 3.47 3.45
CA ASP A 90 -14.42 4.20 4.52
C ASP A 90 -12.97 4.55 4.13
N ILE A 91 -12.27 3.63 3.43
CA ILE A 91 -10.82 3.78 3.20
C ILE A 91 -10.43 4.31 1.82
N HIS A 92 -11.33 4.29 0.83
CA HIS A 92 -10.95 4.55 -0.57
C HIS A 92 -10.32 5.95 -0.81
N ARG A 93 -10.61 6.92 0.06
CA ARG A 93 -10.09 8.29 0.03
C ARG A 93 -8.81 8.51 0.82
N MET A 94 -8.42 7.55 1.67
CA MET A 94 -7.24 7.70 2.52
C MET A 94 -5.99 7.83 1.63
N PRO A 95 -5.12 8.82 1.88
CA PRO A 95 -3.94 9.02 1.06
C PRO A 95 -2.94 7.86 1.22
N GLN A 96 -2.86 7.24 2.40
CA GLN A 96 -1.97 6.12 2.70
C GLN A 96 -2.36 4.83 1.94
N LEU A 97 -3.62 4.71 1.54
CA LEU A 97 -4.09 3.59 0.73
C LEU A 97 -3.68 3.78 -0.74
N ASP A 98 -2.92 2.83 -1.28
CA ASP A 98 -2.57 2.79 -2.70
C ASP A 98 -3.59 1.98 -3.50
N THR A 99 -3.66 0.67 -3.24
CA THR A 99 -4.49 -0.29 -3.98
C THR A 99 -5.17 -1.27 -3.04
N ILE A 100 -6.37 -1.71 -3.41
CA ILE A 100 -7.15 -2.74 -2.73
C ILE A 100 -7.25 -3.95 -3.66
N TYR A 101 -6.83 -5.11 -3.18
CA TYR A 101 -7.02 -6.38 -3.86
C TYR A 101 -8.17 -7.15 -3.23
N ILE A 102 -9.17 -7.48 -4.05
CA ILE A 102 -10.34 -8.24 -3.59
C ILE A 102 -10.21 -9.70 -4.03
N PHE A 103 -10.01 -10.60 -3.07
CA PHE A 103 -10.08 -12.03 -3.34
C PHE A 103 -11.51 -12.53 -3.09
N CYS A 104 -12.13 -13.14 -4.09
CA CYS A 104 -13.45 -13.73 -3.93
C CYS A 104 -13.66 -14.93 -4.85
N SER A 105 -14.33 -15.95 -4.32
CA SER A 105 -14.80 -17.11 -5.09
C SER A 105 -15.92 -16.74 -6.07
N ASN A 106 -16.73 -15.72 -5.76
CA ASN A 106 -17.79 -15.20 -6.63
C ASN A 106 -17.37 -13.87 -7.27
N LYS A 107 -16.53 -13.96 -8.29
CA LYS A 107 -15.98 -12.79 -9.02
C LYS A 107 -17.07 -11.97 -9.70
N ALA A 108 -18.00 -12.60 -10.41
CA ALA A 108 -19.00 -11.89 -11.23
C ALA A 108 -19.88 -10.92 -10.42
N TRP A 109 -20.28 -11.28 -9.20
CA TRP A 109 -21.07 -10.41 -8.34
C TRP A 109 -20.27 -9.21 -7.82
N HIS A 110 -19.03 -9.45 -7.38
CA HIS A 110 -18.22 -8.40 -6.77
C HIS A 110 -17.52 -7.51 -7.80
N GLU A 111 -17.33 -7.96 -9.05
CA GLU A 111 -16.76 -7.15 -10.13
C GLU A 111 -17.61 -5.92 -10.46
N GLN A 112 -18.94 -6.01 -10.42
CA GLN A 112 -19.80 -4.87 -10.74
C GLN A 112 -19.68 -3.75 -9.70
N TRP A 113 -19.66 -4.11 -8.43
CA TRP A 113 -19.42 -3.18 -7.34
C TRP A 113 -17.97 -2.65 -7.37
N ALA A 114 -16.99 -3.52 -7.62
CA ALA A 114 -15.57 -3.15 -7.62
C ALA A 114 -15.24 -2.07 -8.67
N LYS A 115 -15.88 -2.12 -9.84
CA LYS A 115 -15.72 -1.12 -10.91
C LYS A 115 -16.08 0.32 -10.51
N GLN A 116 -16.79 0.51 -9.40
CA GLN A 116 -17.14 1.82 -8.88
C GLN A 116 -15.99 2.46 -8.08
N TRP A 117 -14.94 1.70 -7.76
CA TRP A 117 -13.86 2.11 -6.86
C TRP A 117 -12.51 2.08 -7.58
N PRO A 118 -11.92 3.24 -7.90
CA PRO A 118 -10.70 3.31 -8.71
C PRO A 118 -9.47 2.60 -8.14
N LYS A 119 -9.44 2.41 -6.81
CA LYS A 119 -8.32 1.75 -6.12
C LYS A 119 -8.48 0.24 -6.04
N ILE A 120 -9.56 -0.36 -6.55
CA ILE A 120 -9.71 -1.82 -6.56
C ILE A 120 -9.09 -2.41 -7.83
N GLN A 121 -8.34 -3.51 -7.69
CA GLN A 121 -7.81 -4.34 -8.77
C GLN A 121 -8.33 -5.77 -8.69
#